data_AF-A0A922IPB8-F1
#
_entry.id   AF-A0A922IPB8-F1
#
_cell.length_a   1.000
_cell.length_b   1.000
_cell.length_c   1.000
_cell.angle_alpha   90.00
_cell.angle_beta   90.00
_cell.angle_gamma   90.00
#
_symmetry.space_group_name_H-M   'P 1'
#
loop_
_entity.id
_entity.type
_entity.pdbx_description
1 polymer ?
#
loop_
_entity_poly.entity_id
_entity_poly.type
_entity_poly.pdbx_seq_one_letter_code
_entity_poly.pdbx_strand_id
1 'polypeptide(L)'
;MNEITSCSQPLVYFNQSGIIKSHAQYGMMNYTSNLYCEYIIKAPMNYKIIIRIEELDLEETNSCIFDYLLITDEYYTNVYTYCGYQVKASHSIEMNSSQVYIIFGTDDANHGHGFLLKYETVKNEALKSNNFYSCGLTFQLNEDVEYTDNKMESRIIGGELSRPGQWPWMVSVRENNQFRCGASLISSQWLLTAAHCFPKDVNLNNWIVHIGDFYLDWIDSEEILMNISSIFIHPNYHLRKLYDYDYALIKTASSIQYTSKRLPICILNSTLININELDRCYVAGWGSSEDSPISNELRHLYIPLLNLTVCNQTEAYQGKLTETMICAGYIRGGKDSCQGDSGSPLMCQLHNTTDHVWYQIGIVSFGKSCAAAGTPGIYSNLTFVNNWISSIIQSYE
;
A
#
# COMPACT_ATOMS: atom_id res chain seq x y z
N MET A 1 -29.72 -29.22 -19.64
CA MET A 1 -29.06 -28.25 -20.53
C MET A 1 -29.11 -26.94 -19.77
N ASN A 2 -28.02 -26.61 -19.08
CA ASN A 2 -27.97 -25.42 -18.21
C ASN A 2 -27.39 -24.29 -19.05
N GLU A 3 -28.25 -23.35 -19.44
CA GLU A 3 -27.82 -22.10 -20.06
C GLU A 3 -26.99 -21.32 -19.04
N ILE A 4 -25.75 -21.02 -19.43
CA ILE A 4 -24.78 -20.26 -18.66
C ILE A 4 -25.27 -18.81 -18.64
N THR A 5 -25.73 -18.36 -17.48
CA THR A 5 -26.08 -16.95 -17.22
C THR A 5 -24.86 -16.06 -17.48
N SER A 6 -25.03 -15.07 -18.35
CA SER A 6 -23.95 -14.46 -19.15
C SER A 6 -23.08 -13.40 -18.46
N CYS A 7 -22.98 -13.39 -17.12
CA CYS A 7 -22.21 -12.38 -16.38
C CYS A 7 -21.58 -12.94 -15.08
N SER A 8 -21.22 -14.22 -15.06
CA SER A 8 -20.78 -14.90 -13.82
C SER A 8 -19.46 -14.40 -13.23
N GLN A 9 -18.66 -13.65 -13.99
CA GLN A 9 -17.38 -13.10 -13.53
C GLN A 9 -17.14 -11.69 -14.12
N PRO A 10 -16.39 -10.83 -13.41
CA PRO A 10 -16.00 -9.52 -13.93
C PRO A 10 -15.19 -9.62 -15.21
N LEU A 11 -15.53 -8.82 -16.21
CA LEU A 11 -14.79 -8.74 -17.47
C LEU A 11 -13.75 -7.63 -17.40
N VAL A 12 -12.47 -7.99 -17.43
CA VAL A 12 -11.34 -7.04 -17.27
C VAL A 12 -10.74 -6.66 -18.62
N TYR A 13 -10.55 -5.35 -18.84
CA TYR A 13 -10.04 -4.76 -20.06
C TYR A 13 -8.74 -3.99 -19.82
N PHE A 14 -7.68 -4.31 -20.57
CA PHE A 14 -6.35 -3.69 -20.47
C PHE A 14 -5.94 -2.89 -21.71
N ASN A 15 -6.76 -2.92 -22.77
CA ASN A 15 -6.43 -2.28 -24.04
C ASN A 15 -6.51 -0.76 -23.93
N GLN A 16 -5.75 -0.05 -24.77
CA GLN A 16 -5.78 1.42 -24.80
C GLN A 16 -7.15 1.99 -25.19
N SER A 17 -8.00 1.21 -25.85
CA SER A 17 -9.39 1.54 -26.11
C SER A 17 -10.20 0.26 -26.32
N GLY A 18 -11.52 0.37 -26.20
CA GLY A 18 -12.40 -0.76 -26.42
C GLY A 18 -13.88 -0.39 -26.41
N ILE A 19 -14.71 -1.39 -26.68
CA ILE A 19 -16.17 -1.29 -26.67
C ILE A 19 -16.69 -2.32 -25.67
N ILE A 20 -17.62 -1.90 -24.82
CA ILE A 20 -18.31 -2.77 -23.86
C ILE A 20 -19.80 -2.71 -24.18
N LYS A 21 -20.42 -3.89 -24.21
CA LYS A 21 -21.85 -4.10 -24.49
C LYS A 21 -22.48 -4.79 -23.30
N SER A 22 -23.74 -4.50 -23.01
CA SER A 22 -24.43 -5.04 -21.83
C SER A 22 -24.55 -6.56 -21.77
N HIS A 23 -24.62 -7.23 -22.92
CA HIS A 23 -24.77 -8.69 -23.02
C HIS A 23 -24.35 -9.20 -24.41
N ALA A 24 -24.14 -10.52 -24.54
CA ALA A 24 -23.61 -11.15 -25.76
C ALA A 24 -24.52 -10.97 -27.00
N GLN A 25 -25.83 -10.84 -26.80
CA GLN A 25 -26.83 -10.69 -27.86
C GLN A 25 -27.28 -9.23 -28.08
N TYR A 26 -26.52 -8.28 -27.54
CA TYR A 26 -26.78 -6.85 -27.68
C TYR A 26 -26.95 -6.45 -29.15
N GLY A 27 -28.06 -5.76 -29.45
CA GLY A 27 -28.48 -5.34 -30.80
C GLY A 27 -29.31 -6.36 -31.57
N MET A 28 -29.52 -7.56 -31.01
CA MET A 28 -30.40 -8.59 -31.57
C MET A 28 -31.60 -8.88 -30.68
N MET A 29 -31.40 -8.85 -29.36
CA MET A 29 -32.44 -9.06 -28.34
C MET A 29 -32.27 -8.06 -27.20
N ASN A 30 -33.30 -7.95 -26.37
CA ASN A 30 -33.26 -7.21 -25.11
C ASN A 30 -32.47 -7.99 -24.06
N TYR A 31 -31.96 -7.30 -23.04
CA TYR A 31 -31.27 -7.98 -21.93
C TYR A 31 -32.24 -8.83 -21.10
N THR A 32 -31.69 -9.73 -20.29
CA THR A 32 -32.49 -10.65 -19.45
C THR A 32 -32.64 -10.12 -18.01
N SER A 33 -33.59 -10.68 -17.27
CA SER A 33 -33.82 -10.35 -15.87
C SER A 33 -32.67 -10.79 -14.95
N ASN A 34 -32.53 -10.10 -13.81
CA ASN A 34 -31.63 -10.44 -12.71
C ASN A 34 -30.16 -10.55 -13.11
N LEU A 35 -29.73 -9.70 -14.06
CA LEU A 35 -28.34 -9.60 -14.45
C LEU A 35 -27.57 -8.76 -13.43
N TYR A 36 -26.35 -9.18 -13.15
CA TYR A 36 -25.35 -8.39 -12.46
C TYR A 36 -24.03 -8.56 -13.20
N CYS A 37 -23.70 -7.59 -14.05
CA CYS A 37 -22.54 -7.63 -14.91
C CYS A 37 -21.55 -6.57 -14.48
N GLU A 38 -20.33 -7.01 -14.18
CA GLU A 38 -19.24 -6.14 -13.80
C GLU A 38 -18.19 -6.10 -14.92
N TYR A 39 -17.81 -4.91 -15.33
CA TYR A 39 -16.75 -4.67 -16.30
C TYR A 39 -15.72 -3.74 -15.68
N ILE A 40 -14.45 -4.11 -15.79
CA ILE A 40 -13.35 -3.39 -15.16
C ILE A 40 -12.40 -2.92 -16.26
N ILE A 41 -12.23 -1.61 -16.41
CA ILE A 41 -11.22 -1.04 -17.31
C ILE A 41 -10.01 -0.69 -16.46
N LYS A 42 -8.83 -1.21 -16.84
CA LYS A 42 -7.56 -0.94 -16.16
C LYS A 42 -6.60 -0.24 -17.11
N ALA A 43 -6.00 0.86 -16.65
CA ALA A 43 -5.04 1.67 -17.37
C ALA A 43 -3.76 1.87 -16.53
N PRO A 44 -2.60 2.14 -17.14
CA PRO A 44 -1.40 2.49 -16.38
C PRO A 44 -1.60 3.78 -15.56
N MET A 45 -0.95 3.91 -14.40
CA MET A 45 -1.09 5.06 -13.46
C MET A 45 -0.88 6.46 -14.06
N ASN A 46 -0.20 6.58 -15.20
CA ASN A 46 -0.03 7.84 -15.92
C ASN A 46 -1.06 8.06 -17.04
N TYR A 47 -2.14 7.31 -17.03
CA TYR A 47 -3.24 7.41 -17.98
C TYR A 47 -4.53 7.72 -17.21
N LYS A 48 -5.40 8.48 -17.87
CA LYS A 48 -6.79 8.66 -17.45
C LYS A 48 -7.70 7.82 -18.34
N ILE A 49 -8.83 7.38 -17.80
CA ILE A 49 -9.82 6.58 -18.54
C ILE A 49 -10.97 7.51 -18.93
N ILE A 50 -11.24 7.61 -20.23
CA ILE A 50 -12.35 8.39 -20.77
C ILE A 50 -13.41 7.40 -21.24
N ILE A 51 -14.64 7.55 -20.75
CA ILE A 51 -15.79 6.71 -21.10
C ILE A 51 -16.83 7.52 -21.86
N ARG A 52 -17.37 6.94 -22.92
CA ARG A 52 -18.44 7.50 -23.74
C ARG A 52 -19.56 6.49 -23.84
N ILE A 53 -20.74 6.84 -23.35
CA ILE A 53 -21.95 6.03 -23.53
C ILE A 53 -22.53 6.39 -24.90
N GLU A 54 -22.48 5.46 -25.84
CA GLU A 54 -22.95 5.68 -27.20
C GLU A 54 -24.46 5.43 -27.30
N GLU A 55 -24.93 4.36 -26.64
CA GLU A 55 -26.34 3.96 -26.58
C GLU A 55 -26.68 3.48 -25.17
N LEU A 56 -27.84 3.89 -24.67
CA LEU A 56 -28.41 3.45 -23.40
C LEU A 56 -29.93 3.28 -23.57
N ASP A 57 -30.43 2.11 -23.24
CA ASP A 57 -31.85 1.76 -23.25
C ASP A 57 -32.12 0.76 -22.13
N LEU A 58 -32.35 1.30 -20.92
CA LEU A 58 -32.68 0.57 -19.70
C LEU A 58 -34.07 0.97 -19.21
N GLU A 59 -34.66 0.23 -18.27
CA GLU A 59 -35.90 0.65 -17.62
C GLU A 59 -35.77 2.07 -17.02
N GLU A 60 -36.75 2.93 -17.31
CA GLU A 60 -36.73 4.32 -16.86
C GLU A 60 -37.40 4.47 -15.49
N THR A 61 -36.64 4.90 -14.50
CA THR A 61 -37.16 5.30 -13.19
C THR A 61 -36.48 6.55 -12.66
N ASN A 62 -37.15 7.27 -11.75
CA ASN A 62 -36.60 8.48 -11.15
C ASN A 62 -35.32 8.26 -10.34
N SER A 63 -35.07 7.03 -9.87
CA SER A 63 -33.95 6.71 -8.98
C SER A 63 -33.00 5.64 -9.52
N CYS A 64 -33.26 5.08 -10.72
CA CYS A 64 -32.46 4.02 -11.33
C CYS A 64 -32.19 2.85 -10.37
N ILE A 65 -33.21 2.40 -9.63
CA ILE A 65 -33.06 1.35 -8.61
C ILE A 65 -33.43 -0.05 -9.12
N PHE A 66 -34.07 -0.13 -10.27
CA PHE A 66 -34.48 -1.38 -10.90
C PHE A 66 -33.40 -1.79 -11.90
N ASP A 67 -33.39 -1.17 -13.08
CA ASP A 67 -32.29 -1.32 -14.03
C ASP A 67 -31.33 -0.12 -13.98
N TYR A 68 -30.02 -0.40 -13.92
CA TYR A 68 -29.01 0.65 -13.80
C TYR A 68 -27.69 0.31 -14.45
N LEU A 69 -27.03 1.35 -14.97
CA LEU A 69 -25.62 1.36 -15.33
C LEU A 69 -24.88 2.30 -14.39
N LEU A 70 -23.98 1.74 -13.59
CA LEU A 70 -23.15 2.44 -12.62
C LEU A 70 -21.71 2.49 -13.15
N ILE A 71 -21.12 3.68 -13.19
CA ILE A 71 -19.71 3.89 -13.56
C ILE A 71 -19.01 4.54 -12.39
N THR A 72 -17.93 3.92 -11.90
CA THR A 72 -17.23 4.41 -10.72
C THR A 72 -15.76 4.00 -10.65
N ASP A 73 -14.97 4.66 -9.81
CA ASP A 73 -13.60 4.24 -9.48
C ASP A 73 -13.61 3.15 -8.39
N GLU A 74 -12.46 2.56 -8.11
CA GLU A 74 -12.30 1.50 -7.10
C GLU A 74 -12.70 1.89 -5.66
N TYR A 75 -12.91 3.17 -5.39
CA TYR A 75 -13.23 3.70 -4.05
C TYR A 75 -14.60 4.36 -3.97
N TYR A 76 -15.41 4.29 -5.04
CA TYR A 76 -16.71 4.95 -5.13
C TYR A 76 -16.65 6.48 -4.90
N THR A 77 -15.54 7.15 -5.28
CA THR A 77 -15.40 8.60 -5.09
C THR A 77 -16.04 9.40 -6.22
N ASN A 78 -15.96 8.91 -7.45
CA ASN A 78 -16.68 9.43 -8.60
C ASN A 78 -17.73 8.40 -9.01
N VAL A 79 -19.01 8.70 -8.80
CA VAL A 79 -20.12 7.76 -9.03
C VAL A 79 -21.12 8.35 -10.01
N TYR A 80 -21.33 7.66 -11.13
CA TYR A 80 -22.32 8.03 -12.14
C TYR A 80 -23.31 6.89 -12.33
N THR A 81 -24.60 7.16 -12.13
CA THR A 81 -25.67 6.16 -12.29
C THR A 81 -26.61 6.59 -13.40
N TYR A 82 -26.93 5.66 -14.31
CA TYR A 82 -27.77 5.91 -15.48
C TYR A 82 -28.86 4.84 -15.63
N CYS A 83 -30.04 5.25 -16.10
CA CYS A 83 -31.15 4.38 -16.52
C CYS A 83 -32.02 5.12 -17.55
N GLY A 84 -33.05 4.46 -18.09
CA GLY A 84 -33.89 5.00 -19.15
C GLY A 84 -33.27 4.97 -20.55
N TYR A 85 -33.89 5.69 -21.48
CA TYR A 85 -33.49 5.73 -22.90
C TYR A 85 -32.74 7.02 -23.26
N GLN A 86 -31.47 6.89 -23.69
CA GLN A 86 -30.67 8.01 -24.20
C GLN A 86 -29.87 7.62 -25.45
N VAL A 87 -30.11 8.35 -26.55
CA VAL A 87 -29.53 8.07 -27.88
C VAL A 87 -28.27 8.90 -28.18
N LYS A 88 -27.69 9.59 -27.18
CA LYS A 88 -26.42 10.33 -27.30
C LYS A 88 -26.09 10.96 -25.94
N ALA A 89 -25.29 10.27 -25.12
CA ALA A 89 -24.64 10.95 -24.00
C ALA A 89 -23.54 11.85 -24.57
N SER A 90 -23.85 13.13 -24.79
CA SER A 90 -22.94 14.13 -25.37
C SER A 90 -21.78 14.54 -24.46
N HIS A 91 -21.59 13.85 -23.32
CA HIS A 91 -20.53 14.13 -22.35
C HIS A 91 -19.71 12.87 -22.10
N SER A 92 -18.41 12.95 -22.38
CA SER A 92 -17.45 11.94 -21.97
C SER A 92 -17.21 12.03 -20.47
N ILE A 93 -17.24 10.90 -19.78
CA ILE A 93 -16.87 10.79 -18.37
C ILE A 93 -15.35 10.64 -18.31
N GLU A 94 -14.67 11.59 -17.69
CA GLU A 94 -13.24 11.53 -17.46
C GLU A 94 -12.96 11.01 -16.05
N MET A 95 -12.39 9.82 -15.97
CA MET A 95 -12.00 9.17 -14.73
C MET A 95 -10.50 9.33 -14.55
N ASN A 96 -10.10 10.13 -13.57
CA ASN A 96 -8.71 10.29 -13.14
C ASN A 96 -8.25 9.14 -12.24
N SER A 97 -8.69 7.92 -12.54
CA SER A 97 -8.25 6.69 -11.90
C SER A 97 -7.57 5.78 -12.93
N SER A 98 -6.65 4.95 -12.44
CA SER A 98 -6.06 3.84 -13.17
C SER A 98 -7.02 2.67 -13.35
N GLN A 99 -8.16 2.68 -12.65
CA GLN A 99 -9.18 1.64 -12.75
C GLN A 99 -10.60 2.23 -12.72
N VAL A 100 -11.48 1.69 -13.55
CA VAL A 100 -12.90 2.07 -13.59
C VAL A 100 -13.77 0.82 -13.60
N TYR A 101 -14.76 0.80 -12.73
CA TYR A 101 -15.80 -0.20 -12.61
C TYR A 101 -17.04 0.27 -13.35
N ILE A 102 -17.61 -0.62 -14.13
CA ILE A 102 -18.87 -0.44 -14.83
C ILE A 102 -19.77 -1.59 -14.40
N ILE A 103 -20.84 -1.30 -13.69
CA ILE A 103 -21.75 -2.28 -13.12
C ILE A 103 -23.11 -2.11 -13.78
N PHE A 104 -23.62 -3.19 -14.38
CA PHE A 104 -24.94 -3.25 -14.98
C PHE A 104 -25.82 -4.23 -14.21
N GLY A 105 -26.83 -3.69 -13.53
CA GLY A 105 -27.81 -4.46 -12.77
C GLY A 105 -29.19 -4.39 -13.41
N THR A 106 -29.93 -5.51 -13.38
CA THR A 106 -31.33 -5.57 -13.83
C THR A 106 -32.23 -6.28 -12.84
N ASP A 107 -33.51 -5.92 -12.83
CA ASP A 107 -34.53 -6.55 -11.99
C ASP A 107 -35.29 -7.67 -12.74
N ASP A 108 -36.49 -8.05 -12.28
CA ASP A 108 -37.25 -9.15 -12.86
C ASP A 108 -38.14 -8.77 -14.07
N ALA A 109 -38.22 -7.49 -14.45
CA ALA A 109 -39.14 -7.00 -15.49
C ALA A 109 -38.53 -5.93 -16.44
N ASN A 110 -39.36 -5.44 -17.38
CA ASN A 110 -39.11 -4.26 -18.22
C ASN A 110 -37.74 -4.15 -18.91
N HIS A 111 -37.42 -5.11 -19.77
CA HIS A 111 -36.14 -5.15 -20.49
C HIS A 111 -36.07 -4.20 -21.70
N GLY A 112 -35.05 -3.35 -21.75
CA GLY A 112 -34.63 -2.60 -22.94
C GLY A 112 -33.51 -3.27 -23.75
N HIS A 113 -32.94 -2.56 -24.71
CA HIS A 113 -31.82 -3.07 -25.52
C HIS A 113 -30.48 -3.11 -24.77
N GLY A 114 -30.35 -2.40 -23.64
CA GLY A 114 -29.13 -2.38 -22.82
C GLY A 114 -28.24 -1.19 -23.13
N PHE A 115 -26.91 -1.38 -23.13
CA PHE A 115 -25.97 -0.29 -23.38
C PHE A 115 -24.83 -0.69 -24.33
N LEU A 116 -24.30 0.31 -25.01
CA LEU A 116 -23.01 0.28 -25.69
C LEU A 116 -22.18 1.47 -25.26
N LEU A 117 -21.00 1.19 -24.73
CA LEU A 117 -20.03 2.22 -24.35
C LEU A 117 -18.69 2.00 -25.02
N LYS A 118 -17.98 3.10 -25.27
CA LYS A 118 -16.60 3.12 -25.69
C LYS A 118 -15.74 3.67 -24.57
N TYR A 119 -14.54 3.14 -24.44
CA TYR A 119 -13.54 3.71 -23.55
C TYR A 119 -12.22 3.92 -24.27
N GLU A 120 -11.45 4.90 -23.80
CA GLU A 120 -10.08 5.15 -24.22
C GLU A 120 -9.22 5.50 -22.99
N THR A 121 -7.99 4.99 -22.96
CA THR A 121 -6.99 5.35 -21.96
C THR A 121 -6.09 6.40 -22.58
N VAL A 122 -6.07 7.61 -22.03
CA VAL A 122 -5.26 8.71 -22.55
C VAL A 122 -4.12 8.97 -21.59
N LYS A 123 -2.89 8.99 -22.11
CA LYS A 123 -1.72 9.35 -21.30
C LYS A 123 -1.90 10.77 -20.78
N ASN A 124 -1.70 10.97 -19.49
CA ASN A 124 -1.79 12.27 -18.86
C ASN A 124 -0.58 13.12 -19.33
N GLU A 125 -0.76 13.95 -20.36
CA GLU A 125 0.29 14.82 -20.93
C GLU A 125 0.77 15.92 -19.97
N ALA A 126 0.19 16.01 -18.77
CA ALA A 126 0.62 16.90 -17.69
C ALA A 126 1.90 16.42 -16.96
N LEU A 127 2.39 15.20 -17.19
CA LEU A 127 3.72 14.79 -16.69
C LEU A 127 4.80 15.03 -17.75
N LYS A 128 4.92 16.30 -18.19
CA LYS A 128 6.16 16.77 -18.82
C LYS A 128 7.22 16.87 -17.73
N SER A 129 8.42 16.37 -18.05
CA SER A 129 9.61 16.41 -17.21
C SER A 129 9.84 17.80 -16.63
N ASN A 130 9.44 18.00 -15.37
CA ASN A 130 9.86 19.08 -14.52
C ASN A 130 10.02 18.48 -13.11
N ASN A 131 11.27 18.22 -12.72
CA ASN A 131 11.77 18.02 -11.36
C ASN A 131 10.72 17.77 -10.26
N PHE A 132 10.30 16.53 -10.02
CA PHE A 132 9.85 16.03 -8.71
C PHE A 132 9.79 14.49 -8.78
N TYR A 133 10.69 13.79 -8.11
CA TYR A 133 10.43 12.39 -7.77
C TYR A 133 9.41 12.40 -6.62
N SER A 134 8.17 11.98 -6.86
CA SER A 134 7.19 11.78 -5.79
C SER A 134 7.52 10.52 -4.98
N CYS A 135 7.31 10.60 -3.68
CA CYS A 135 7.49 9.51 -2.73
C CYS A 135 6.15 8.83 -2.42
N GLY A 136 6.18 7.69 -1.70
CA GLY A 136 4.98 7.05 -1.16
C GLY A 136 4.09 6.36 -2.19
N LEU A 137 4.61 6.13 -3.41
CA LEU A 137 3.88 5.45 -4.48
C LEU A 137 4.19 3.96 -4.48
N THR A 138 3.14 3.14 -4.57
CA THR A 138 3.25 1.68 -4.80
C THR A 138 2.76 1.38 -6.21
N PHE A 139 3.41 0.44 -6.91
CA PHE A 139 2.86 -0.12 -8.13
C PHE A 139 1.80 -1.15 -7.74
N GLN A 140 0.52 -0.80 -7.86
CA GLN A 140 -0.55 -1.78 -7.69
C GLN A 140 -0.61 -2.70 -8.92
N LEU A 141 -0.13 -3.93 -8.77
CA LEU A 141 -0.45 -5.04 -9.67
C LEU A 141 -1.78 -5.64 -9.25
N ASN A 142 -2.74 -5.72 -10.18
CA ASN A 142 -4.04 -6.39 -10.12
C ASN A 142 -4.15 -7.47 -9.02
N GLU A 143 -5.07 -7.30 -8.07
CA GLU A 143 -5.54 -8.41 -7.25
C GLU A 143 -6.55 -9.26 -8.03
N ASP A 144 -6.06 -10.19 -8.85
CA ASP A 144 -6.88 -11.28 -9.42
C ASP A 144 -6.02 -12.56 -9.51
N VAL A 145 -5.79 -13.22 -8.37
CA VAL A 145 -5.41 -14.63 -8.32
C VAL A 145 -6.32 -15.31 -7.30
N GLU A 146 -7.35 -15.99 -7.78
CA GLU A 146 -8.08 -17.00 -7.00
C GLU A 146 -7.09 -18.11 -6.62
N TYR A 147 -6.70 -18.19 -5.34
CA TYR A 147 -6.08 -19.39 -4.79
C TYR A 147 -7.19 -20.31 -4.30
N THR A 148 -7.52 -21.31 -5.11
CA THR A 148 -8.31 -22.44 -4.63
C THR A 148 -7.46 -23.30 -3.70
N ASP A 149 -8.04 -23.57 -2.54
CA ASP A 149 -7.87 -24.77 -1.70
C ASP A 149 -6.96 -24.69 -0.46
N ASN A 150 -7.65 -24.69 0.69
CA ASN A 150 -7.30 -25.31 1.96
C ASN A 150 -5.82 -25.38 2.39
N LYS A 151 -5.35 -24.32 3.05
CA LYS A 151 -4.55 -24.41 4.30
C LYS A 151 -4.38 -23.03 4.93
N MET A 152 -5.00 -22.81 6.10
CA MET A 152 -4.65 -21.68 6.97
C MET A 152 -3.28 -21.94 7.62
N GLU A 153 -2.21 -21.45 7.00
CA GLU A 153 -0.90 -21.30 7.67
C GLU A 153 -0.38 -19.88 7.36
N SER A 154 -0.58 -18.94 8.30
CA SER A 154 0.06 -17.62 8.34
C SER A 154 1.51 -17.77 8.89
N ARG A 155 2.48 -16.84 8.82
CA ARG A 155 2.73 -15.84 9.89
C ARG A 155 4.05 -15.02 9.73
N ILE A 156 4.01 -13.66 9.72
CA ILE A 156 4.29 -12.74 10.86
C ILE A 156 3.10 -12.96 11.78
N ILE A 157 3.16 -12.88 13.12
CA ILE A 157 2.01 -13.35 13.94
C ILE A 157 0.69 -12.68 13.43
N GLY A 158 -0.15 -13.48 12.76
CA GLY A 158 -1.33 -13.10 11.95
C GLY A 158 -1.22 -12.08 10.79
N GLY A 159 -0.06 -11.88 10.16
CA GLY A 159 0.16 -11.11 8.91
C GLY A 159 0.17 -11.96 7.63
N GLU A 160 0.18 -11.28 6.47
CA GLU A 160 0.02 -11.86 5.12
C GLU A 160 1.31 -11.74 4.29
N LEU A 161 1.42 -12.57 3.24
CA LEU A 161 2.53 -12.51 2.29
C LEU A 161 2.42 -11.24 1.43
N SER A 162 3.51 -10.50 1.28
CA SER A 162 3.52 -9.36 0.35
C SER A 162 3.66 -9.84 -1.08
N ARG A 163 3.28 -9.00 -2.05
CA ARG A 163 3.62 -9.23 -3.46
C ARG A 163 5.00 -8.63 -3.76
N PRO A 164 5.78 -9.21 -4.69
CA PRO A 164 7.00 -8.58 -5.17
C PRO A 164 6.74 -7.16 -5.67
N GLY A 165 7.48 -6.18 -5.12
CA GLY A 165 7.32 -4.76 -5.46
C GLY A 165 6.12 -4.04 -4.82
N GLN A 166 5.31 -4.71 -3.99
CA GLN A 166 4.19 -4.07 -3.28
C GLN A 166 4.66 -2.93 -2.37
N TRP A 167 5.81 -3.13 -1.72
CA TRP A 167 6.43 -2.16 -0.82
C TRP A 167 7.82 -1.78 -1.35
N PRO A 168 7.91 -0.92 -2.38
CA PRO A 168 9.15 -0.69 -3.15
C PRO A 168 10.22 0.10 -2.39
N TRP A 169 9.90 0.55 -1.18
CA TRP A 169 10.84 1.19 -0.26
C TRP A 169 11.50 0.22 0.70
N MET A 170 11.12 -1.06 0.73
CA MET A 170 11.70 -2.00 1.69
C MET A 170 13.17 -2.28 1.39
N VAL A 171 13.96 -2.28 2.45
CA VAL A 171 15.40 -2.53 2.39
C VAL A 171 15.81 -3.53 3.47
N SER A 172 16.55 -4.55 3.09
CA SER A 172 17.19 -5.48 4.02
C SER A 172 18.58 -4.95 4.38
N VAL A 173 18.82 -4.66 5.66
CA VAL A 173 20.14 -4.30 6.19
C VAL A 173 20.82 -5.57 6.67
N ARG A 174 22.00 -5.88 6.13
CA ARG A 174 22.74 -7.11 6.43
C ARG A 174 24.10 -6.82 7.04
N GLU A 175 24.47 -7.62 8.03
CA GLU A 175 25.78 -7.64 8.67
C GLU A 175 26.44 -9.01 8.40
N ASN A 176 27.66 -9.01 7.84
CA ASN A 176 28.35 -10.22 7.38
C ASN A 176 27.46 -11.10 6.47
N ASN A 177 26.72 -10.45 5.56
CA ASN A 177 25.73 -11.05 4.66
C ASN A 177 24.52 -11.72 5.35
N GLN A 178 24.35 -11.57 6.65
CA GLN A 178 23.18 -12.06 7.38
C GLN A 178 22.19 -10.92 7.62
N PHE A 179 20.90 -11.20 7.40
CA PHE A 179 19.84 -10.24 7.70
C PHE A 179 19.89 -9.81 9.16
N ARG A 180 19.88 -8.49 9.39
CA ARG A 180 19.97 -7.88 10.71
C ARG A 180 18.72 -7.11 11.07
N CYS A 181 18.28 -6.24 10.17
CA CYS A 181 17.15 -5.33 10.36
C CYS A 181 16.52 -4.97 9.01
N GLY A 182 15.28 -4.51 9.07
CA GLY A 182 14.66 -3.77 7.97
C GLY A 182 15.08 -2.30 7.96
N ALA A 183 14.84 -1.65 6.83
CA ALA A 183 14.96 -0.21 6.64
C ALA A 183 13.99 0.23 5.54
N SER A 184 13.83 1.54 5.38
CA SER A 184 13.06 2.14 4.30
C SER A 184 13.90 3.07 3.43
N LEU A 185 13.69 3.03 2.12
CA LEU A 185 14.20 3.99 1.16
C LEU A 185 13.43 5.30 1.31
N ILE A 186 14.11 6.40 1.63
CA ILE A 186 13.47 7.72 1.82
C ILE A 186 13.92 8.75 0.76
N SER A 187 15.04 8.51 0.08
CA SER A 187 15.47 9.26 -1.11
C SER A 187 16.49 8.45 -1.91
N SER A 188 17.07 9.02 -2.97
CA SER A 188 17.94 8.28 -3.89
C SER A 188 19.28 7.90 -3.27
N GLN A 189 19.60 8.33 -2.06
CA GLN A 189 20.86 7.95 -1.39
C GLN A 189 20.72 7.76 0.13
N TRP A 190 19.48 7.82 0.64
CA TRP A 190 19.22 7.81 2.07
C TRP A 190 18.18 6.76 2.44
N LEU A 191 18.51 6.02 3.48
CA LEU A 191 17.65 5.03 4.11
C LEU A 191 17.40 5.39 5.58
N LEU A 192 16.25 4.97 6.09
CA LEU A 192 15.83 5.19 7.47
C LEU A 192 15.62 3.85 8.19
N THR A 193 16.15 3.72 9.41
CA THR A 193 16.08 2.50 10.22
C THR A 193 16.21 2.81 11.71
N ALA A 194 16.28 1.78 12.57
CA ALA A 194 16.46 1.91 14.01
C ALA A 194 17.94 1.99 14.40
N ALA A 195 18.25 2.75 15.46
CA ALA A 195 19.61 2.87 15.98
C ALA A 195 20.11 1.56 16.60
N HIS A 196 19.24 0.82 17.29
CA HIS A 196 19.62 -0.42 17.98
C HIS A 196 20.06 -1.55 17.04
N CYS A 197 19.82 -1.41 15.73
CA CYS A 197 20.29 -2.33 14.72
C CYS A 197 21.82 -2.40 14.68
N PHE A 198 22.49 -1.29 15.04
CA PHE A 198 23.94 -1.15 14.91
C PHE A 198 24.65 -1.25 16.27
N PRO A 199 25.79 -1.95 16.34
CA PRO A 199 26.66 -1.89 17.49
C PRO A 199 27.30 -0.51 17.64
N LYS A 200 27.87 -0.21 18.81
CA LYS A 200 28.53 1.07 19.08
C LYS A 200 29.71 1.35 18.15
N ASP A 201 30.49 0.31 17.85
CA ASP A 201 31.66 0.38 16.97
C ASP A 201 31.34 -0.37 15.67
N VAL A 202 30.94 0.36 14.63
CA VAL A 202 30.55 -0.21 13.35
C VAL A 202 31.76 -0.27 12.40
N ASN A 203 32.06 -1.46 11.88
CA ASN A 203 32.96 -1.62 10.74
C ASN A 203 32.13 -1.74 9.45
N LEU A 204 32.08 -0.66 8.66
CA LEU A 204 31.23 -0.57 7.46
C LEU A 204 31.51 -1.65 6.42
N ASN A 205 32.71 -2.25 6.39
CA ASN A 205 33.04 -3.33 5.45
C ASN A 205 32.20 -4.60 5.68
N ASN A 206 31.62 -4.75 6.86
CA ASN A 206 30.77 -5.88 7.20
C ASN A 206 29.30 -5.62 6.83
N TRP A 207 28.94 -4.42 6.36
CA TRP A 207 27.55 -4.02 6.19
C TRP A 207 27.20 -3.76 4.73
N ILE A 208 26.04 -4.27 4.33
CA ILE A 208 25.50 -4.10 2.99
C ILE A 208 23.99 -3.95 3.07
N VAL A 209 23.41 -3.19 2.14
CA VAL A 209 21.97 -3.05 2.02
C VAL A 209 21.48 -3.69 0.72
N HIS A 210 20.38 -4.41 0.81
CA HIS A 210 19.68 -5.04 -0.30
C HIS A 210 18.38 -4.27 -0.54
N ILE A 211 18.24 -3.67 -1.72
CA ILE A 211 17.13 -2.75 -2.04
C ILE A 211 16.31 -3.34 -3.18
N GLY A 212 14.98 -3.37 -3.01
CA GLY A 212 14.08 -4.09 -3.92
C GLY A 212 14.05 -5.61 -3.68
N ASP A 213 14.59 -6.04 -2.54
CA ASP A 213 14.64 -7.43 -2.09
C ASP A 213 13.22 -7.91 -1.72
N PHE A 214 12.93 -9.17 -2.02
CA PHE A 214 11.72 -9.87 -1.60
C PHE A 214 12.05 -11.17 -0.86
N TYR A 215 13.11 -11.87 -1.27
CA TYR A 215 13.57 -13.14 -0.71
C TYR A 215 14.95 -12.97 -0.05
N LEU A 216 15.06 -13.18 1.25
CA LEU A 216 16.35 -13.00 1.95
C LEU A 216 17.47 -13.94 1.46
N ASP A 217 17.12 -15.14 0.99
CA ASP A 217 18.08 -16.15 0.52
C ASP A 217 18.39 -16.08 -0.98
N TRP A 218 17.70 -15.23 -1.76
CA TRP A 218 17.85 -15.18 -3.21
C TRP A 218 17.79 -13.75 -3.77
N ILE A 219 18.80 -13.40 -4.56
CA ILE A 219 18.91 -12.08 -5.20
C ILE A 219 18.08 -12.07 -6.49
N ASP A 220 16.99 -11.29 -6.53
CA ASP A 220 16.21 -11.07 -7.77
C ASP A 220 17.02 -10.22 -8.78
N SER A 221 16.73 -10.40 -10.05
CA SER A 221 17.23 -9.61 -11.19
C SER A 221 17.06 -8.09 -11.05
N GLU A 222 16.12 -7.63 -10.22
CA GLU A 222 15.86 -6.22 -9.91
C GLU A 222 16.29 -5.81 -8.49
N GLU A 223 16.93 -6.70 -7.73
CA GLU A 223 17.52 -6.35 -6.45
C GLU A 223 18.90 -5.72 -6.67
N ILE A 224 19.22 -4.71 -5.86
CA ILE A 224 20.57 -4.14 -5.86
C ILE A 224 21.22 -4.29 -4.48
N LEU A 225 22.47 -4.71 -4.51
CA LEU A 225 23.34 -4.78 -3.36
C LEU A 225 24.21 -3.53 -3.34
N MET A 226 24.18 -2.80 -2.23
CA MET A 226 24.82 -1.50 -2.13
C MET A 226 25.62 -1.37 -0.83
N ASN A 227 26.87 -0.93 -0.96
CA ASN A 227 27.71 -0.64 0.20
C ASN A 227 27.20 0.61 0.92
N ILE A 228 27.47 0.67 2.23
CA ILE A 228 27.12 1.80 3.07
C ILE A 228 28.30 2.79 3.10
N SER A 229 28.00 4.07 2.85
CA SER A 229 28.98 5.16 2.99
C SER A 229 29.11 5.63 4.44
N SER A 230 27.97 5.77 5.13
CA SER A 230 27.93 6.27 6.51
C SER A 230 26.64 5.86 7.21
N ILE A 231 26.71 5.73 8.54
CA ILE A 231 25.56 5.49 9.42
C ILE A 231 25.51 6.61 10.46
N PHE A 232 24.36 7.24 10.61
CA PHE A 232 24.13 8.35 11.54
C PHE A 232 23.10 7.91 12.57
N ILE A 233 23.56 7.58 13.77
CA ILE A 233 22.69 7.31 14.93
C ILE A 233 22.24 8.65 15.52
N HIS A 234 20.96 8.73 15.88
CA HIS A 234 20.44 9.93 16.52
C HIS A 234 21.19 10.22 17.84
N PRO A 235 21.67 11.47 18.08
CA PRO A 235 22.56 11.79 19.20
C PRO A 235 21.93 11.56 20.58
N ASN A 236 20.60 11.61 20.67
CA ASN A 236 19.86 11.35 21.91
C ASN A 236 19.49 9.88 22.12
N TYR A 237 19.94 8.96 21.26
CA TYR A 237 19.62 7.54 21.38
C TYR A 237 20.12 6.98 22.72
N HIS A 238 19.22 6.35 23.48
CA HIS A 238 19.52 5.82 24.81
C HIS A 238 18.96 4.43 25.03
N LEU A 239 19.80 3.40 24.81
CA LEU A 239 19.46 1.99 25.04
C LEU A 239 18.86 1.72 26.42
N ARG A 240 19.44 2.31 27.48
CA ARG A 240 19.01 2.08 28.88
C ARG A 240 17.69 2.76 29.25
N LYS A 241 17.19 3.67 28.40
CA LYS A 241 15.92 4.37 28.59
C LYS A 241 14.87 3.82 27.61
N LEU A 242 14.71 2.50 27.59
CA LEU A 242 13.80 1.78 26.68
C LEU A 242 13.94 2.24 25.23
N TYR A 243 15.16 2.29 24.69
CA TYR A 243 15.39 2.66 23.29
C TYR A 243 14.83 4.05 22.93
N ASP A 244 14.81 5.01 23.86
CA ASP A 244 14.40 6.39 23.54
C ASP A 244 15.31 6.96 22.43
N TYR A 245 14.70 7.69 21.48
CA TYR A 245 15.32 8.17 20.25
C TYR A 245 15.98 7.11 19.36
N ASP A 246 15.34 5.95 19.20
CA ASP A 246 15.82 4.85 18.36
C ASP A 246 15.62 5.11 16.85
N TYR A 247 16.47 5.99 16.31
CA TYR A 247 16.51 6.36 14.89
C TYR A 247 17.95 6.33 14.36
N ALA A 248 18.11 5.84 13.14
CA ALA A 248 19.35 5.93 12.40
C ALA A 248 19.10 6.19 10.90
N LEU A 249 20.00 6.95 10.30
CA LEU A 249 20.06 7.14 8.85
C LEU A 249 21.25 6.38 8.26
N ILE A 250 21.05 5.80 7.10
CA ILE A 250 22.11 5.16 6.31
C ILE A 250 22.27 5.98 5.02
N LYS A 251 23.50 6.45 4.75
CA LYS A 251 23.87 7.01 3.45
C LYS A 251 24.49 5.91 2.60
N THR A 252 23.94 5.66 1.41
CA THR A 252 24.49 4.66 0.51
C THR A 252 25.73 5.16 -0.24
N ALA A 253 26.60 4.24 -0.68
CA ALA A 253 27.84 4.55 -1.40
C ALA A 253 27.60 5.23 -2.76
N SER A 254 26.46 4.97 -3.40
CA SER A 254 26.06 5.57 -4.67
C SER A 254 24.56 5.82 -4.70
N SER A 255 24.13 6.66 -5.65
CA SER A 255 22.71 6.97 -5.85
C SER A 255 21.96 5.78 -6.46
N ILE A 256 20.78 5.51 -5.91
CA ILE A 256 19.85 4.46 -6.26
C ILE A 256 19.01 4.92 -7.44
N GLN A 257 19.01 4.11 -8.51
CA GLN A 257 18.13 4.31 -9.66
C GLN A 257 16.73 3.77 -9.33
N TYR A 258 15.75 4.67 -9.36
CA TYR A 258 14.36 4.32 -9.08
C TYR A 258 13.75 3.45 -10.17
N THR A 259 12.92 2.50 -9.74
CA THR A 259 12.18 1.56 -10.58
C THR A 259 10.87 1.21 -9.89
N SER A 260 10.01 0.40 -10.51
CA SER A 260 8.77 -0.05 -9.86
C SER A 260 8.98 -0.82 -8.55
N LYS A 261 10.14 -1.43 -8.34
CA LYS A 261 10.52 -2.13 -7.10
C LYS A 261 11.43 -1.31 -6.17
N ARG A 262 11.80 -0.08 -6.57
CA ARG A 262 12.71 0.81 -5.82
C ARG A 262 12.21 2.24 -5.88
N LEU A 263 11.28 2.58 -4.99
CA LEU A 263 10.72 3.94 -4.85
C LEU A 263 10.79 4.38 -3.40
N PRO A 264 11.03 5.67 -3.13
CA PRO A 264 11.08 6.15 -1.77
C PRO A 264 9.69 6.24 -1.15
N ILE A 265 9.56 5.99 0.15
CA ILE A 265 8.36 6.32 0.94
C ILE A 265 8.39 7.80 1.35
N CYS A 266 7.22 8.44 1.49
CA CYS A 266 7.17 9.79 2.03
C CYS A 266 7.40 9.78 3.54
N ILE A 267 8.13 10.77 4.06
CA ILE A 267 8.18 11.02 5.50
C ILE A 267 7.09 12.05 5.82
N LEU A 268 6.27 11.78 6.83
CA LEU A 268 5.25 12.74 7.27
C LEU A 268 5.91 13.99 7.86
N ASN A 269 5.91 15.09 7.10
CA ASN A 269 6.46 16.38 7.51
C ASN A 269 5.47 17.17 8.41
N SER A 270 5.05 16.55 9.52
CA SER A 270 4.25 17.18 10.56
C SER A 270 5.00 17.14 11.89
N THR A 271 4.72 18.08 12.79
CA THR A 271 5.24 18.08 14.16
C THR A 271 4.39 17.22 15.10
N LEU A 272 3.15 16.90 14.72
CA LEU A 272 2.23 16.08 15.49
C LEU A 272 1.47 15.10 14.59
N ILE A 273 1.28 13.88 15.06
CA ILE A 273 0.41 12.88 14.42
C ILE A 273 -1.00 13.04 14.99
N ASN A 274 -1.97 13.40 14.15
CA ASN A 274 -3.37 13.19 14.48
C ASN A 274 -3.77 11.81 13.97
N ILE A 275 -3.91 10.84 14.89
CA ILE A 275 -4.25 9.45 14.54
C ILE A 275 -5.58 9.37 13.77
N ASN A 276 -6.50 10.32 14.00
CA ASN A 276 -7.78 10.37 13.29
C ASN A 276 -7.66 10.83 11.82
N GLU A 277 -6.53 11.41 11.44
CA GLU A 277 -6.21 11.78 10.06
C GLU A 277 -5.47 10.66 9.32
N LEU A 278 -5.19 9.55 9.99
CA LEU A 278 -4.52 8.38 9.40
C LEU A 278 -5.53 7.27 9.15
N ASP A 279 -5.39 6.65 7.99
CA ASP A 279 -6.12 5.43 7.62
C ASP A 279 -5.12 4.38 7.14
N ARG A 280 -5.53 3.10 7.19
CA ARG A 280 -4.79 1.97 6.59
C ARG A 280 -3.31 1.94 6.96
N CYS A 281 -3.01 1.70 8.24
CA CYS A 281 -1.64 1.55 8.71
C CYS A 281 -1.14 0.10 8.54
N TYR A 282 0.07 -0.04 7.98
CA TYR A 282 0.74 -1.31 7.77
C TYR A 282 2.17 -1.28 8.32
N VAL A 283 2.64 -2.45 8.71
CA VAL A 283 4.07 -2.74 8.89
C VAL A 283 4.44 -3.84 7.88
N ALA A 284 5.62 -3.76 7.30
CA ALA A 284 6.16 -4.80 6.43
C ALA A 284 7.60 -5.13 6.84
N GLY A 285 7.99 -6.40 6.73
CA GLY A 285 9.31 -6.85 7.14
C GLY A 285 9.52 -8.36 6.96
N TRP A 286 10.71 -8.81 7.32
CA TRP A 286 11.15 -10.21 7.28
C TRP A 286 11.31 -10.82 8.68
N GLY A 287 10.73 -10.16 9.69
CA GLY A 287 10.82 -10.60 11.06
C GLY A 287 10.10 -11.93 11.34
N SER A 288 10.18 -12.29 12.61
CA SER A 288 9.85 -13.60 13.14
C SER A 288 8.40 -13.99 12.88
N SER A 289 8.29 -15.23 12.47
CA SER A 289 7.14 -16.02 12.09
C SER A 289 6.87 -17.04 13.20
N GLU A 290 5.65 -17.59 13.31
CA GLU A 290 5.41 -18.65 14.32
C GLU A 290 6.25 -19.92 14.07
N ASP A 291 6.83 -20.07 12.87
CA ASP A 291 7.60 -21.24 12.46
C ASP A 291 9.11 -20.95 12.23
N SER A 292 9.54 -19.68 12.26
CA SER A 292 10.95 -19.30 12.04
C SER A 292 11.27 -17.94 12.67
N PRO A 293 12.47 -17.75 13.27
CA PRO A 293 12.89 -16.45 13.79
C PRO A 293 13.03 -15.36 12.70
N ILE A 294 13.09 -15.75 11.41
CA ILE A 294 13.19 -14.85 10.26
C ILE A 294 12.36 -15.45 9.10
N SER A 295 11.53 -14.65 8.45
CA SER A 295 10.80 -15.02 7.23
C SER A 295 11.71 -14.82 6.02
N ASN A 296 11.79 -15.82 5.13
CA ASN A 296 12.53 -15.63 3.87
C ASN A 296 11.84 -14.60 2.97
N GLU A 297 10.51 -14.62 2.94
CA GLU A 297 9.71 -13.75 2.09
C GLU A 297 9.24 -12.51 2.85
N LEU A 298 9.14 -11.38 2.14
CA LEU A 298 8.60 -10.14 2.71
C LEU A 298 7.12 -10.31 3.07
N ARG A 299 6.78 -9.99 4.31
CA ARG A 299 5.41 -10.06 4.83
C ARG A 299 4.92 -8.69 5.28
N HIS A 300 3.61 -8.52 5.34
CA HIS A 300 3.01 -7.29 5.86
C HIS A 300 1.82 -7.58 6.79
N LEU A 301 1.47 -6.59 7.60
CA LEU A 301 0.39 -6.68 8.57
C LEU A 301 -0.31 -5.33 8.70
N TYR A 302 -1.63 -5.33 8.52
CA TYR A 302 -2.47 -4.21 8.95
C TYR A 302 -2.42 -4.09 10.48
N ILE A 303 -2.11 -2.88 10.95
CA ILE A 303 -1.88 -2.62 12.37
C ILE A 303 -2.60 -1.34 12.84
N PRO A 304 -3.51 -1.43 13.82
CA PRO A 304 -4.19 -0.25 14.34
C PRO A 304 -3.27 0.56 15.25
N LEU A 305 -3.33 1.88 15.14
CA LEU A 305 -2.66 2.79 16.06
C LEU A 305 -3.44 2.87 17.38
N LEU A 306 -2.70 2.90 18.48
CA LEU A 306 -3.24 3.04 19.83
C LEU A 306 -2.75 4.35 20.45
N ASN A 307 -3.58 4.97 21.27
CA ASN A 307 -3.12 6.10 22.07
C ASN A 307 -2.00 5.64 23.02
N LEU A 308 -0.90 6.41 23.07
CA LEU A 308 0.25 6.07 23.90
C LEU A 308 -0.11 5.82 25.37
N THR A 309 -1.12 6.51 25.89
CA THR A 309 -1.62 6.32 27.27
C THR A 309 -2.14 4.91 27.54
N VAL A 310 -2.70 4.22 26.54
CA VAL A 310 -3.14 2.82 26.64
C VAL A 310 -1.95 1.91 26.90
N CYS A 311 -0.86 2.12 26.17
CA CYS A 311 0.33 1.29 26.29
C CYS A 311 1.18 1.70 27.50
N ASN A 312 1.10 2.95 27.93
CA ASN A 312 1.83 3.42 29.10
C ASN A 312 1.19 3.05 30.44
N GLN A 313 0.10 2.27 30.43
CA GLN A 313 -0.52 1.71 31.64
C GLN A 313 0.46 0.84 32.45
N THR A 314 0.18 0.69 33.74
CA THR A 314 1.04 -0.02 34.70
C THR A 314 1.28 -1.47 34.30
N GLU A 315 0.24 -2.13 33.79
CA GLU A 315 0.21 -3.52 33.38
C GLU A 315 1.01 -3.75 32.08
N ALA A 316 1.12 -2.72 31.24
CA ALA A 316 1.83 -2.73 29.97
C ALA A 316 3.26 -2.22 30.13
N TYR A 317 3.53 -0.92 29.99
CA TYR A 317 4.91 -0.38 30.00
C TYR A 317 5.28 0.46 31.24
N GLN A 318 4.44 0.48 32.28
CA GLN A 318 4.76 1.07 33.60
C GLN A 318 5.14 2.56 33.57
N GLY A 319 4.50 3.37 32.73
CA GLY A 319 4.80 4.80 32.65
C GLY A 319 6.14 5.16 32.01
N LYS A 320 6.87 4.18 31.43
CA LYS A 320 8.22 4.38 30.91
C LYS A 320 8.27 4.83 29.44
N LEU A 321 7.14 4.84 28.72
CA LEU A 321 7.07 5.31 27.34
C LEU A 321 7.07 6.84 27.27
N THR A 322 7.69 7.37 26.23
CA THR A 322 7.82 8.81 25.94
C THR A 322 7.11 9.19 24.65
N GLU A 323 6.86 10.49 24.41
CA GLU A 323 6.15 10.98 23.21
C GLU A 323 6.92 10.75 21.90
N THR A 324 8.22 10.48 22.00
CA THR A 324 9.09 10.00 20.92
C THR A 324 8.74 8.59 20.44
N MET A 325 7.69 7.97 20.99
CA MET A 325 7.24 6.62 20.67
C MET A 325 5.77 6.62 20.22
N ILE A 326 5.43 5.69 19.32
CA ILE A 326 4.08 5.37 18.86
C ILE A 326 3.72 3.99 19.38
N CYS A 327 2.48 3.81 19.80
CA CYS A 327 1.95 2.50 20.09
C CYS A 327 1.04 2.02 18.97
N ALA A 328 1.24 0.79 18.51
CA ALA A 328 0.38 0.16 17.53
C ALA A 328 0.23 -1.34 17.81
N GLY A 329 -0.90 -1.92 17.44
CA GLY A 329 -1.17 -3.34 17.61
C GLY A 329 -2.49 -3.63 18.30
N TYR A 330 -2.71 -4.92 18.57
CA TYR A 330 -3.97 -5.41 19.10
C TYR A 330 -3.84 -5.68 20.59
N ILE A 331 -4.69 -5.06 21.41
CA ILE A 331 -4.65 -5.23 22.88
C ILE A 331 -4.81 -6.69 23.29
N ARG A 332 -5.60 -7.47 22.55
CA ARG A 332 -5.79 -8.90 22.79
C ARG A 332 -4.60 -9.76 22.38
N GLY A 333 -3.56 -9.16 21.79
CA GLY A 333 -2.45 -9.89 21.18
C GLY A 333 -2.89 -10.63 19.92
N GLY A 334 -2.16 -11.68 19.58
CA GLY A 334 -2.42 -12.55 18.43
C GLY A 334 -1.96 -11.97 17.09
N LYS A 335 -1.68 -10.66 17.00
CA LYS A 335 -1.00 -10.05 15.85
C LYS A 335 -0.05 -8.93 16.26
N ASP A 336 1.16 -8.91 15.72
CA ASP A 336 2.19 -7.92 16.05
C ASP A 336 3.38 -7.95 15.08
N SER A 337 4.17 -6.87 15.02
CA SER A 337 5.54 -6.94 14.50
C SER A 337 6.43 -7.71 15.49
N CYS A 338 7.41 -8.47 15.00
CA CYS A 338 8.22 -9.33 15.86
C CYS A 338 9.73 -9.15 15.68
N GLN A 339 10.51 -9.97 16.38
CA GLN A 339 11.97 -9.99 16.29
C GLN A 339 12.40 -10.09 14.82
N GLY A 340 13.26 -9.19 14.35
CA GLY A 340 13.69 -9.15 12.94
C GLY A 340 12.92 -8.15 12.06
N ASP A 341 11.79 -7.61 12.52
CA ASP A 341 11.16 -6.45 11.85
C ASP A 341 11.79 -5.12 12.28
N SER A 342 12.70 -5.13 13.27
CA SER A 342 13.42 -3.96 13.76
C SER A 342 13.92 -3.07 12.63
N GLY A 343 13.67 -1.76 12.71
CA GLY A 343 14.06 -0.79 11.70
C GLY A 343 13.11 -0.66 10.50
N SER A 344 12.14 -1.57 10.35
CA SER A 344 11.16 -1.52 9.26
C SER A 344 10.15 -0.36 9.42
N PRO A 345 9.55 0.13 8.32
CA PRO A 345 8.61 1.25 8.38
C PRO A 345 7.25 0.86 8.96
N LEU A 346 6.73 1.73 9.84
CA LEU A 346 5.29 1.84 10.09
C LEU A 346 4.74 2.90 9.12
N MET A 347 3.90 2.45 8.19
CA MET A 347 3.41 3.23 7.06
C MET A 347 1.89 3.36 7.09
N CYS A 348 1.37 4.55 6.83
CA CYS A 348 -0.07 4.82 6.81
C CYS A 348 -0.42 5.73 5.62
N GLN A 349 -1.68 5.72 5.23
CA GLN A 349 -2.24 6.70 4.30
C GLN A 349 -2.93 7.82 5.08
N LEU A 350 -3.02 9.01 4.47
CA LEU A 350 -3.80 10.11 5.03
C LEU A 350 -5.27 9.96 4.65
N HIS A 351 -6.14 10.16 5.62
CA HIS A 351 -7.59 10.17 5.45
C HIS A 351 -8.00 11.31 4.51
N ASN A 352 -9.05 11.08 3.71
CA ASN A 352 -9.61 12.06 2.75
C ASN A 352 -8.61 12.62 1.72
N THR A 353 -7.56 11.86 1.37
CA THR A 353 -6.67 12.18 0.25
C THR A 353 -6.95 11.24 -0.92
N THR A 354 -7.00 11.80 -2.13
CA THR A 354 -7.22 11.05 -3.39
C THR A 354 -5.95 10.40 -3.93
N ASP A 355 -4.80 10.72 -3.34
CA ASP A 355 -3.50 10.49 -3.99
C ASP A 355 -2.89 9.13 -3.61
N HIS A 356 -3.54 8.38 -2.70
CA HIS A 356 -3.11 7.05 -2.20
C HIS A 356 -1.65 6.97 -1.73
N VAL A 357 -1.08 8.12 -1.36
CA VAL A 357 0.32 8.24 -0.95
C VAL A 357 0.54 7.60 0.41
N TRP A 358 1.57 6.78 0.50
CA TRP A 358 2.03 6.18 1.74
C TRP A 358 3.05 7.07 2.44
N TYR A 359 2.81 7.29 3.73
CA TYR A 359 3.69 8.04 4.61
C TYR A 359 4.25 7.10 5.66
N GLN A 360 5.56 7.09 5.82
CA GLN A 360 6.20 6.54 6.99
C GLN A 360 5.98 7.50 8.15
N ILE A 361 5.37 6.98 9.21
CA ILE A 361 5.12 7.73 10.45
C ILE A 361 5.96 7.20 11.61
N GLY A 362 6.47 5.97 11.49
CA GLY A 362 7.28 5.36 12.54
C GLY A 362 8.26 4.31 12.05
N ILE A 363 9.04 3.80 13.00
CA ILE A 363 10.04 2.75 12.81
C ILE A 363 9.81 1.66 13.84
N VAL A 364 9.76 0.38 13.45
CA VAL A 364 9.69 -0.75 14.39
C VAL A 364 10.89 -0.68 15.35
N SER A 365 10.63 -0.60 16.66
CA SER A 365 11.67 -0.44 17.69
C SER A 365 11.71 -1.64 18.64
N PHE A 366 10.70 -1.83 19.49
CA PHE A 366 10.71 -2.92 20.48
C PHE A 366 9.30 -3.33 20.93
N GLY A 367 9.24 -4.44 21.67
CA GLY A 367 8.06 -4.89 22.41
C GLY A 367 8.49 -5.79 23.56
N LYS A 368 7.65 -6.00 24.57
CA LYS A 368 7.94 -6.95 25.66
C LYS A 368 8.02 -8.40 25.16
N SER A 369 7.15 -8.74 24.22
CA SER A 369 7.04 -10.03 23.54
C SER A 369 6.13 -9.84 22.35
N CYS A 370 6.38 -10.56 21.26
CA CYS A 370 5.57 -10.42 20.06
C CYS A 370 4.16 -10.96 20.26
N ALA A 371 3.16 -10.16 19.89
CA ALA A 371 1.74 -10.54 19.87
C ALA A 371 1.18 -11.07 21.20
N ALA A 372 1.83 -10.75 22.31
CA ALA A 372 1.29 -11.05 23.62
C ALA A 372 0.15 -10.08 23.96
N ALA A 373 -0.89 -10.62 24.60
CA ALA A 373 -1.99 -9.80 25.09
C ALA A 373 -1.49 -8.77 26.10
N GLY A 374 -1.98 -7.53 25.99
CA GLY A 374 -1.69 -6.42 26.89
C GLY A 374 -0.36 -5.70 26.64
N THR A 375 0.47 -6.15 25.69
CA THR A 375 1.75 -5.48 25.37
C THR A 375 1.92 -5.24 23.86
N PRO A 376 1.23 -4.24 23.29
CA PRO A 376 1.37 -3.92 21.86
C PRO A 376 2.79 -3.46 21.51
N GLY A 377 3.13 -3.51 20.22
CA GLY A 377 4.41 -3.07 19.68
C GLY A 377 4.64 -1.55 19.84
N ILE A 378 5.91 -1.21 20.05
CA ILE A 378 6.38 0.17 20.20
C ILE A 378 7.26 0.54 19.00
N TYR A 379 6.94 1.68 18.42
CA TYR A 379 7.59 2.23 17.25
C TYR A 379 8.19 3.60 17.58
N SER A 380 9.30 3.98 16.96
CA SER A 380 9.87 5.32 17.09
C SER A 380 9.01 6.31 16.29
N ASN A 381 8.65 7.46 16.88
CA ASN A 381 7.79 8.49 16.28
C ASN A 381 8.54 9.49 15.39
N LEU A 382 8.34 9.45 14.07
CA LEU A 382 9.09 10.29 13.13
C LEU A 382 8.80 11.80 13.25
N THR A 383 7.64 12.22 13.77
CA THR A 383 7.31 13.66 13.86
C THR A 383 8.25 14.43 14.79
N PHE A 384 8.94 13.74 15.70
CA PHE A 384 9.91 14.35 16.62
C PHE A 384 11.31 14.54 16.02
N VAL A 385 11.61 13.90 14.89
CA VAL A 385 12.97 13.87 14.32
C VAL A 385 13.05 14.36 12.88
N ASN A 386 11.96 14.87 12.30
CA ASN A 386 11.93 15.47 10.95
C ASN A 386 13.03 16.52 10.72
N ASN A 387 13.28 17.38 11.71
CA ASN A 387 14.35 18.39 11.64
C ASN A 387 15.74 17.75 11.65
N TRP A 388 15.94 16.71 12.46
CA TRP A 388 17.21 15.98 12.50
C TRP A 388 17.46 15.28 11.16
N ILE A 389 16.46 14.59 10.62
CA ILE A 389 16.55 13.91 9.32
C ILE A 389 16.94 14.91 8.23
N SER A 390 16.20 16.01 8.11
CA SER A 390 16.47 17.06 7.12
C SER A 390 17.88 17.66 7.28
N SER A 391 18.31 17.91 8.53
CA SER A 391 19.64 18.49 8.81
C SER A 391 20.79 17.57 8.41
N ILE A 392 20.65 16.26 8.65
CA ILE A 392 21.67 15.27 8.26
C ILE A 392 21.72 15.14 6.74
N ILE A 393 20.56 15.01 6.09
CA ILE A 393 20.50 14.91 4.62
C ILE A 393 21.18 16.13 3.98
N GLN A 394 20.82 17.34 4.41
CA GLN A 394 21.39 18.58 3.86
C GLN A 394 22.91 18.73 4.12
N SER A 395 23.38 18.30 5.30
CA SER A 395 24.79 18.45 5.67
C SER A 395 25.73 17.51 4.92
N TYR A 396 25.17 16.43 4.37
CA TYR A 396 25.91 15.36 3.71
C TYR A 396 25.33 15.06 2.32
N GLU A 397 24.68 16.02 1.66
CA GLU A 397 24.29 15.88 0.24
C GLU A 397 25.50 15.95 -0.69
#